data_AF-A0A2M7SQR1-F1
#
_entry.id   AF-A0A2M7SQR1-F1
#
_cell.length_a   1.000
_cell.length_b   1.000
_cell.length_c   1.000
_cell.angle_alpha   90.00
_cell.angle_beta   90.00
_cell.angle_gamma   90.00
#
_symmetry.space_group_name_H-M   'P 1'
#
loop_
_entity.id
_entity.type
_entity.pdbx_description
1 polymer ?
#
loop_
_entity_poly.entity_id
_entity_poly.type
_entity_poly.pdbx_seq_one_letter_code
_entity_poly.pdbx_strand_id
1 'polypeptide(L)'
;MNTARFKRWLQGLPTHVILIGIGLLWLLPAVGLLVTSFRPFQDVNETGWWTVLSAPKGEKEYKTYCGACHGNDGRAIAAADLTNADLVQNYRRSFALLPSLKREINGQPHMGMLSVPDEYTAATIAAYLRRISGIDARPRFTLDNYIDAMVGYRGKVTYESDCASGQQALDLFCDWRDLGNPRGMGRAFLNSLIVAIPSTILPILFAAFAAYAFSWMHFPGRQWMFALLVGLQVVPLQMTLIPISR
;
A
#
# COMPACT_ATOMS: atom_id res chain seq x y z
N MET A 1 -1.25 -23.01 46.93
CA MET A 1 -1.56 -22.74 45.51
C MET A 1 -1.71 -24.09 44.81
N ASN A 2 -2.89 -24.44 44.29
CA ASN A 2 -3.21 -25.80 43.82
C ASN A 2 -2.31 -26.23 42.64
N THR A 3 -1.29 -27.04 42.92
CA THR A 3 -0.32 -27.60 41.97
C THR A 3 -0.97 -28.35 40.80
N ALA A 4 -2.15 -28.95 41.00
CA ALA A 4 -2.93 -29.60 39.95
C ALA A 4 -3.49 -28.63 38.89
N ARG A 5 -3.92 -27.41 39.30
CA ARG A 5 -4.36 -26.36 38.38
C ARG A 5 -3.18 -25.80 37.58
N PHE A 6 -2.04 -25.60 38.24
CA PHE A 6 -0.83 -25.10 37.60
C PHE A 6 -0.26 -26.09 36.56
N LYS A 7 -0.24 -27.40 36.87
CA LYS A 7 0.21 -28.44 35.95
C LYS A 7 -0.67 -28.56 34.70
N ARG A 8 -2.00 -28.46 34.84
CA ARG A 8 -2.94 -28.40 33.70
C ARG A 8 -2.75 -27.16 32.84
N TRP A 9 -2.51 -26.00 33.46
CA TRP A 9 -2.24 -24.76 32.74
C TRP A 9 -0.93 -24.84 31.93
N LEU A 10 0.14 -25.38 32.55
CA LEU A 10 1.42 -25.60 31.87
C LEU A 10 1.32 -26.61 30.73
N GLN A 11 0.49 -27.64 30.85
CA GLN A 11 0.25 -28.64 29.80
C GLN A 11 -0.50 -28.07 28.58
N GLY A 12 -1.36 -27.06 28.78
CA GLY A 12 -2.05 -26.37 27.69
C GLY A 12 -1.19 -25.30 27.01
N LEU A 13 -0.13 -24.82 27.66
CA LEU A 13 0.69 -23.69 27.21
C LEU A 13 1.32 -23.92 25.81
N PRO A 14 1.87 -25.10 25.48
CA PRO A 14 2.37 -25.38 24.13
C PRO A 14 1.29 -25.24 23.06
N THR A 15 0.07 -25.73 23.33
CA THR A 15 -1.05 -25.62 22.38
C THR A 15 -1.44 -24.16 22.14
N HIS A 16 -1.52 -23.35 23.19
CA HIS A 16 -1.86 -21.93 23.03
C HIS A 16 -0.77 -21.18 22.25
N VAL A 17 0.51 -21.46 22.52
CA VAL A 17 1.62 -20.86 21.78
C VAL A 17 1.56 -21.23 20.30
N ILE A 18 1.31 -22.50 19.97
CA ILE A 18 1.18 -22.95 18.58
C ILE A 18 0.00 -22.25 17.89
N LEU A 19 -1.18 -22.24 18.53
CA LEU A 19 -2.38 -21.61 17.97
C LEU A 19 -2.20 -20.10 17.77
N ILE A 20 -1.61 -19.41 18.74
CA ILE A 20 -1.29 -17.98 18.61
C ILE A 20 -0.27 -17.76 17.49
N GLY A 21 0.77 -18.60 17.40
CA GLY A 21 1.77 -18.51 16.34
C GLY A 21 1.17 -18.68 14.94
N ILE A 22 0.28 -19.66 14.76
CA ILE A 22 -0.47 -19.84 13.51
C ILE A 22 -1.37 -18.63 13.23
N GLY A 23 -2.06 -18.11 14.24
CA GLY A 23 -2.88 -16.92 14.10
C GLY A 23 -2.10 -15.69 13.64
N LEU A 24 -0.93 -15.44 14.24
CA LEU A 24 -0.05 -14.34 13.83
C LEU A 24 0.51 -14.52 12.42
N LEU A 25 0.93 -15.74 12.07
CA LEU A 25 1.37 -16.08 10.72
C LEU A 25 0.26 -15.81 9.68
N TRP A 26 -0.98 -16.14 10.01
CA TRP A 26 -2.13 -15.90 9.14
C TRP A 26 -2.48 -14.41 8.97
N LEU A 27 -2.17 -13.58 9.98
CA LEU A 27 -2.36 -12.13 9.92
C LEU A 27 -1.26 -11.40 9.15
N LEU A 28 -0.09 -12.02 8.88
CA LEU A 28 1.03 -11.36 8.21
C LEU A 28 0.65 -10.69 6.88
N PRO A 29 -0.12 -11.32 5.96
CA PRO A 29 -0.53 -10.66 4.72
C PRO A 29 -1.41 -9.42 4.98
N ALA A 30 -2.30 -9.48 5.96
CA ALA A 30 -3.18 -8.36 6.32
C ALA A 30 -2.38 -7.19 6.93
N VAL A 31 -1.42 -7.49 7.80
CA VAL A 31 -0.49 -6.49 8.34
C VAL A 31 0.34 -5.89 7.22
N GLY A 32 0.83 -6.69 6.27
CA GLY A 32 1.57 -6.21 5.12
C GLY A 32 0.76 -5.23 4.26
N LEU A 33 -0.51 -5.54 3.98
CA LEU A 33 -1.41 -4.63 3.26
C LEU A 33 -1.69 -3.36 4.07
N LEU A 34 -1.91 -3.46 5.37
CA LEU A 34 -2.15 -2.33 6.25
C LEU A 34 -0.94 -1.40 6.31
N VAL A 35 0.27 -1.93 6.44
CA VAL A 35 1.49 -1.11 6.42
C VAL A 35 1.65 -0.45 5.05
N THR A 36 1.39 -1.20 3.97
CA THR A 36 1.48 -0.70 2.59
C THR A 36 0.51 0.46 2.33
N SER A 37 -0.70 0.45 2.91
CA SER A 37 -1.68 1.52 2.70
C SER A 37 -1.26 2.86 3.31
N PHE A 38 -0.33 2.87 4.27
CA PHE A 38 0.26 4.10 4.82
C PHE A 38 1.58 4.50 4.16
N ARG A 39 2.08 3.77 3.17
CA ARG A 39 3.37 4.07 2.52
C ARG A 39 3.17 4.84 1.21
N PRO A 40 3.99 5.84 0.89
CA PRO A 40 3.92 6.52 -0.40
C PRO A 40 4.05 5.55 -1.57
N PHE A 41 3.29 5.78 -2.64
CA PHE A 41 3.24 4.92 -3.83
C PHE A 41 4.62 4.58 -4.41
N GLN A 42 5.55 5.53 -4.40
CA GLN A 42 6.91 5.29 -4.91
C GLN A 42 7.67 4.29 -4.02
N ASP A 43 7.55 4.40 -2.70
CA ASP A 43 8.22 3.50 -1.76
C ASP A 43 7.60 2.08 -1.80
N VAL A 44 6.29 1.97 -2.09
CA VAL A 44 5.58 0.70 -2.33
C VAL A 44 6.13 -0.04 -3.56
N ASN A 45 6.43 0.69 -4.64
CA ASN A 45 6.95 0.08 -5.88
C ASN A 45 8.46 -0.21 -5.82
N GLU A 46 9.19 0.44 -4.92
CA GLU A 46 10.65 0.30 -4.82
C GLU A 46 11.11 -0.72 -3.75
N THR A 47 10.30 -0.97 -2.70
CA THR A 47 10.73 -1.74 -1.51
C THR A 47 9.57 -2.46 -0.81
N GLY A 48 9.87 -3.59 -0.15
CA GLY A 48 8.86 -4.37 0.61
C GLY A 48 8.33 -3.65 1.85
N TRP A 49 7.11 -3.96 2.29
CA TRP A 49 6.42 -3.30 3.41
C TRP A 49 7.17 -3.37 4.74
N TRP A 50 7.95 -4.42 4.97
CA TRP A 50 8.78 -4.59 6.18
C TRP A 50 9.91 -3.56 6.29
N THR A 51 10.22 -2.82 5.22
CA THR A 51 11.25 -1.75 5.20
C THR A 51 10.73 -0.40 5.70
N VAL A 52 9.48 -0.32 6.19
CA VAL A 52 8.88 0.96 6.61
C VAL A 52 9.67 1.70 7.70
N LEU A 53 10.31 0.95 8.61
CA LEU A 53 11.18 1.48 9.67
C LEU A 53 12.66 1.52 9.29
N SER A 54 13.05 1.01 8.11
CA SER A 54 14.45 1.03 7.71
C SER A 54 14.89 2.43 7.29
N ALA A 55 16.20 2.59 7.14
CA ALA A 55 16.77 3.75 6.47
C ALA A 55 16.20 3.85 5.03
N PRO A 56 15.93 5.06 4.52
CA PRO A 56 15.58 5.26 3.12
C PRO A 56 16.64 4.67 2.18
N LYS A 57 16.18 4.16 1.04
CA LYS A 57 17.04 3.64 -0.02
C LYS A 57 18.05 4.71 -0.47
N GLY A 58 19.32 4.32 -0.58
CA GLY A 58 20.42 5.19 -0.97
C GLY A 58 21.18 5.84 0.18
N GLU A 59 20.67 5.78 1.43
CA GLU A 59 21.40 6.33 2.58
C GLU A 59 22.74 5.60 2.83
N LYS A 60 22.76 4.27 2.67
CA LYS A 60 23.98 3.48 2.88
C LYS A 60 25.04 3.82 1.84
N GLU A 61 24.63 3.88 0.58
CA GLU A 61 25.48 4.24 -0.56
C GLU A 61 26.01 5.66 -0.35
N TYR A 62 25.13 6.60 0.02
CA TYR A 62 25.51 7.96 0.34
C TYR A 62 26.57 8.04 1.45
N LYS A 63 26.35 7.37 2.59
CA LYS A 63 27.32 7.34 3.70
C LYS A 63 28.67 6.75 3.28
N THR A 64 28.65 5.79 2.36
CA THR A 64 29.86 5.11 1.86
C THR A 64 30.68 6.02 0.95
N TYR A 65 30.04 6.74 0.02
CA TYR A 65 30.74 7.51 -1.02
C TYR A 65 30.86 9.00 -0.74
N CYS A 66 29.91 9.59 -0.01
CA CYS A 66 29.84 11.02 0.23
C CYS A 66 29.98 11.40 1.72
N GLY A 67 29.66 10.47 2.64
CA GLY A 67 29.59 10.75 4.07
C GLY A 67 30.92 11.19 4.70
N ALA A 68 32.05 10.69 4.21
CA ALA A 68 33.37 11.09 4.70
C ALA A 68 33.70 12.58 4.41
N CYS A 69 33.16 13.14 3.32
CA CYS A 69 33.42 14.52 2.90
C CYS A 69 32.31 15.48 3.34
N HIS A 70 31.05 15.08 3.19
CA HIS A 70 29.88 15.94 3.44
C HIS A 70 29.19 15.68 4.78
N GLY A 71 29.72 14.76 5.62
CA GLY A 71 29.06 14.31 6.84
C GLY A 71 27.94 13.31 6.55
N ASN A 72 27.51 12.57 7.58
CA ASN A 72 26.43 11.59 7.43
C ASN A 72 25.06 12.22 7.15
N ASP A 73 24.91 13.52 7.39
CA ASP A 73 23.72 14.34 7.20
C ASP A 73 23.82 15.27 5.97
N GLY A 74 24.96 15.32 5.29
CA GLY A 74 25.17 16.12 4.08
C GLY A 74 25.43 17.60 4.29
N ARG A 75 25.63 18.04 5.54
CA ARG A 75 25.74 19.46 5.90
C ARG A 75 27.13 19.90 6.33
N ALA A 76 28.12 19.00 6.31
CA ALA A 76 29.45 19.30 6.83
C ALA A 76 30.17 20.45 6.08
N ILE A 77 29.82 20.68 4.80
CA ILE A 77 30.41 21.73 3.98
C ILE A 77 29.33 22.76 3.66
N ALA A 78 29.38 23.94 4.28
CA ALA A 78 28.37 24.99 4.11
C ALA A 78 28.22 25.47 2.65
N ALA A 79 29.33 25.54 1.90
CA ALA A 79 29.32 25.91 0.48
C ALA A 79 28.78 24.80 -0.45
N ALA A 80 28.64 23.57 0.06
CA ALA A 80 28.20 22.39 -0.68
C ALA A 80 27.25 21.54 0.18
N ASP A 81 26.26 22.19 0.78
CA ASP A 81 25.23 21.54 1.59
C ASP A 81 24.32 20.70 0.69
N LEU A 82 24.41 19.38 0.85
CA LEU A 82 23.66 18.41 0.05
C LEU A 82 22.18 18.29 0.46
N THR A 83 21.76 19.03 1.49
CA THR A 83 20.35 19.22 1.86
C THR A 83 19.74 20.48 1.24
N ASN A 84 20.52 21.29 0.52
CA ASN A 84 20.00 22.43 -0.23
C ASN A 84 19.39 21.98 -1.58
N ALA A 85 18.10 22.26 -1.77
CA ALA A 85 17.38 21.93 -3.00
C ALA A 85 18.06 22.53 -4.24
N ASP A 86 18.40 23.82 -4.23
CA ASP A 86 18.93 24.54 -5.39
C ASP A 86 20.27 23.96 -5.87
N LEU A 87 21.10 23.49 -4.93
CA LEU A 87 22.34 22.82 -5.26
C LEU A 87 22.08 21.46 -5.90
N VAL A 88 21.22 20.65 -5.27
CA VAL A 88 20.94 19.26 -5.70
C VAL A 88 20.16 19.22 -7.02
N GLN A 89 19.40 20.26 -7.39
CA GLN A 89 18.74 20.35 -8.71
C GLN A 89 19.74 20.18 -9.87
N ASN A 90 20.98 20.65 -9.71
CA ASN A 90 22.04 20.51 -10.72
C ASN A 90 22.54 19.07 -10.90
N TYR A 91 22.24 18.18 -9.95
CA TYR A 91 22.72 16.80 -9.90
C TYR A 91 21.58 15.78 -9.76
N ARG A 92 20.39 16.11 -10.29
CA ARG A 92 19.14 15.35 -10.12
C ARG A 92 19.21 13.89 -10.57
N ARG A 93 20.17 13.54 -11.45
CA ARG A 93 20.29 12.24 -12.11
C ARG A 93 21.75 11.77 -12.11
N SER A 94 21.94 10.46 -12.24
CA SER A 94 23.27 9.83 -12.28
C SER A 94 24.19 10.44 -13.34
N PHE A 95 23.66 10.77 -14.53
CA PHE A 95 24.45 11.34 -15.62
C PHE A 95 25.03 12.73 -15.31
N ALA A 96 24.42 13.49 -14.39
CA ALA A 96 24.93 14.79 -13.95
C ALA A 96 25.83 14.65 -12.70
N LEU A 97 25.50 13.70 -11.83
CA LEU A 97 26.27 13.41 -10.62
C LEU A 97 27.61 12.74 -10.92
N LEU A 98 27.65 11.74 -11.80
CA LEU A 98 28.89 11.00 -12.10
C LEU A 98 30.02 11.89 -12.63
N PRO A 99 29.79 12.79 -13.60
CA PRO A 99 30.82 13.74 -14.03
C PRO A 99 31.25 14.68 -12.91
N SER A 100 30.32 15.10 -12.05
CA SER A 100 30.65 16.00 -10.93
C SER A 100 31.51 15.33 -9.86
N LEU A 101 31.41 14.00 -9.70
CA LEU A 101 32.31 13.22 -8.83
C LEU A 101 33.69 12.98 -9.47
N LYS A 102 33.78 12.97 -10.80
CA LYS A 102 35.05 12.76 -11.53
C LYS A 102 35.87 14.03 -11.74
N ARG A 103 35.28 15.21 -11.57
CA ARG A 103 35.99 16.48 -11.74
C ARG A 103 37.01 16.72 -10.63
N GLU A 104 37.98 17.59 -10.90
CA GLU A 104 38.90 18.09 -9.89
C GLU A 104 38.32 19.34 -9.20
N ILE A 105 38.61 19.49 -7.91
CA ILE A 105 38.28 20.66 -7.11
C ILE A 105 39.60 21.16 -6.51
N ASN A 106 39.96 22.41 -6.80
CA ASN A 106 41.22 23.03 -6.34
C ASN A 106 42.48 22.22 -6.69
N GLY A 107 42.50 21.59 -7.87
CA GLY A 107 43.63 20.77 -8.35
C GLY A 107 43.76 19.40 -7.68
N GLN A 108 42.76 18.97 -6.89
CA GLN A 108 42.69 17.63 -6.33
C GLN A 108 41.46 16.87 -6.88
N PRO A 109 41.52 15.54 -7.06
CA PRO A 109 40.36 14.75 -7.41
C PRO A 109 39.24 14.93 -6.37
N HIS A 110 38.01 15.22 -6.81
CA HIS A 110 36.88 15.44 -5.88
C HIS A 110 36.67 14.25 -4.93
N MET A 111 36.75 13.01 -5.42
CA MET A 111 36.61 11.81 -4.59
C MET A 111 37.86 11.48 -3.75
N GLY A 112 38.96 12.23 -3.88
CA GLY A 112 40.21 11.94 -3.19
C GLY A 112 40.67 10.50 -3.42
N MET A 113 40.78 9.72 -2.34
CA MET A 113 41.15 8.29 -2.38
C MET A 113 39.94 7.35 -2.52
N LEU A 114 38.71 7.86 -2.46
CA LEU A 114 37.50 7.05 -2.59
C LEU A 114 37.31 6.66 -4.06
N SER A 115 36.79 5.45 -4.29
CA SER A 115 36.42 5.03 -5.64
C SER A 115 35.18 5.79 -6.10
N VAL A 116 35.15 6.15 -7.39
CA VAL A 116 33.95 6.71 -8.01
C VAL A 116 32.90 5.59 -8.12
N PRO A 117 31.64 5.81 -7.67
CA PRO A 117 30.58 4.81 -7.78
C PRO A 117 30.27 4.50 -9.24
N ASP A 118 29.76 3.29 -9.50
CA ASP A 118 29.19 2.94 -10.80
C ASP A 118 27.86 3.70 -11.06
N GLU A 119 27.34 3.57 -12.28
CA GLU A 119 26.14 4.31 -12.70
C GLU A 119 24.89 3.99 -11.85
N TYR A 120 24.70 2.73 -11.46
CA TYR A 120 23.56 2.32 -10.65
C TYR A 120 23.67 2.88 -9.22
N THR A 121 24.86 2.78 -8.62
CA THR A 121 25.13 3.32 -7.28
C THR A 121 24.99 4.85 -7.28
N ALA A 122 25.51 5.53 -8.29
CA ALA A 122 25.34 6.98 -8.44
C ALA A 122 23.87 7.38 -8.66
N ALA A 123 23.08 6.60 -9.40
CA ALA A 123 21.64 6.84 -9.55
C ALA A 123 20.92 6.72 -8.20
N THR A 124 21.32 5.76 -7.38
CA THR A 124 20.77 5.53 -6.04
C THR A 124 21.14 6.67 -5.09
N ILE A 125 22.39 7.13 -5.12
CA ILE A 125 22.84 8.31 -4.35
C ILE A 125 22.06 9.56 -4.80
N ALA A 126 21.95 9.81 -6.11
CA ALA A 126 21.20 10.96 -6.63
C ALA A 126 19.71 10.91 -6.23
N ALA A 127 19.10 9.73 -6.13
CA ALA A 127 17.74 9.57 -5.60
C ALA A 127 17.65 9.93 -4.11
N TYR A 128 18.62 9.50 -3.30
CA TYR A 128 18.69 9.85 -1.88
C TYR A 128 18.93 11.34 -1.65
N LEU A 129 19.84 11.96 -2.42
CA LEU A 129 20.11 13.41 -2.34
C LEU A 129 18.85 14.24 -2.57
N ARG A 130 18.05 13.89 -3.58
CA ARG A 130 16.76 14.57 -3.85
C ARG A 130 15.75 14.41 -2.72
N ARG A 131 15.79 13.28 -2.01
CA ARG A 131 14.92 13.01 -0.87
C ARG A 131 15.31 13.89 0.33
N ILE A 132 16.59 13.98 0.65
CA ILE A 132 17.09 14.78 1.79
C ILE A 132 17.12 16.28 1.51
N SER A 133 17.18 16.69 0.23
CA SER A 133 17.17 18.09 -0.16
C SER A 133 15.77 18.70 -0.30
N GLY A 134 14.73 17.90 -0.11
CA GLY A 134 13.35 18.34 -0.21
C GLY A 134 12.76 18.37 -1.62
N ILE A 135 13.57 18.12 -2.66
CA ILE A 135 13.12 18.12 -4.08
C ILE A 135 12.06 17.04 -4.32
N ASP A 136 12.30 15.84 -3.78
CA ASP A 136 11.35 14.72 -3.81
C ASP A 136 11.11 14.28 -2.35
N ALA A 137 10.70 15.21 -1.49
CA ALA A 137 10.38 14.94 -0.09
C ALA A 137 9.24 13.93 0.01
N ARG A 138 9.59 12.66 0.28
CA ARG A 138 8.62 11.59 0.51
C ARG A 138 8.45 11.41 2.02
N PRO A 139 7.25 11.66 2.58
CA PRO A 139 7.01 11.37 3.98
C PRO A 139 7.13 9.86 4.22
N ARG A 140 7.53 9.44 5.42
CA ARG A 140 7.63 8.00 5.73
C ARG A 140 6.25 7.32 5.75
N PHE A 141 5.25 8.06 6.23
CA PHE A 141 3.85 7.65 6.25
C PHE A 141 2.98 8.72 5.59
N THR A 142 1.94 8.29 4.86
CA THR A 142 1.00 9.19 4.21
C THR A 142 -0.43 8.62 4.27
N LEU A 143 -1.41 9.52 4.23
CA LEU A 143 -2.83 9.21 4.03
C LEU A 143 -3.31 9.49 2.59
N ASP A 144 -2.44 10.03 1.73
CA ASP A 144 -2.77 10.41 0.36
C ASP A 144 -3.31 9.23 -0.45
N ASN A 145 -2.81 8.01 -0.18
CA ASN A 145 -3.31 6.79 -0.80
C ASN A 145 -4.83 6.60 -0.63
N TYR A 146 -5.38 6.99 0.53
CA TYR A 146 -6.81 6.88 0.79
C TYR A 146 -7.59 7.94 0.01
N ILE A 147 -7.07 9.17 -0.05
CA ILE A 147 -7.66 10.27 -0.81
C ILE A 147 -7.67 9.89 -2.29
N ASP A 148 -6.50 9.52 -2.83
CA ASP A 148 -6.31 9.09 -4.21
C ASP A 148 -7.28 7.96 -4.57
N ALA A 149 -7.42 6.97 -3.70
CA ALA A 149 -8.30 5.84 -3.97
C ALA A 149 -9.79 6.19 -3.85
N MET A 150 -10.18 7.09 -2.94
CA MET A 150 -11.56 7.58 -2.82
C MET A 150 -11.99 8.33 -4.08
N VAL A 151 -11.16 9.25 -4.56
CA VAL A 151 -11.45 10.06 -5.76
C VAL A 151 -11.10 9.35 -7.07
N GLY A 152 -10.44 8.19 -6.99
CA GLY A 152 -10.05 7.40 -8.16
C GLY A 152 -8.91 8.03 -8.96
N TYR A 153 -8.01 8.76 -8.29
CA TYR A 153 -6.82 9.34 -8.87
C TYR A 153 -5.83 8.25 -9.31
N ARG A 154 -5.23 8.42 -10.50
CA ARG A 154 -4.31 7.45 -11.14
C ARG A 154 -3.02 8.09 -11.65
N GLY A 155 -2.67 9.27 -11.15
CA GLY A 155 -1.45 9.98 -11.55
C GLY A 155 -0.18 9.39 -10.96
N LYS A 156 0.96 10.06 -11.22
CA LYS A 156 2.29 9.67 -10.71
C LYS A 156 2.67 10.37 -9.40
N VAL A 157 1.90 11.37 -9.02
CA VAL A 157 2.01 12.13 -7.78
C VAL A 157 0.77 11.87 -6.92
N THR A 158 0.48 12.67 -5.91
CA THR A 158 -0.75 12.55 -5.11
C THR A 158 -1.82 13.51 -5.65
N TYR A 159 -3.09 13.19 -5.45
CA TYR A 159 -4.22 14.05 -5.84
C TYR A 159 -4.07 15.47 -5.29
N GLU A 160 -3.72 15.61 -4.01
CA GLU A 160 -3.53 16.92 -3.38
C GLU A 160 -2.39 17.72 -4.04
N SER A 161 -1.27 17.07 -4.35
CA SER A 161 -0.13 17.73 -5.01
C SER A 161 -0.44 18.16 -6.44
N ASP A 162 -1.19 17.34 -7.19
CA ASP A 162 -1.59 17.66 -8.56
C ASP A 162 -2.56 18.84 -8.59
N CYS A 163 -3.55 18.82 -7.68
CA CYS A 163 -4.48 19.91 -7.49
C CYS A 163 -3.83 21.21 -7.00
N ALA A 164 -2.83 21.11 -6.13
CA ALA A 164 -2.05 22.27 -5.69
C ALA A 164 -1.20 22.88 -6.82
N SER A 165 -0.80 22.08 -7.81
CA SER A 165 0.00 22.55 -8.94
C SER A 165 -0.79 23.42 -9.94
N GLY A 166 -2.12 23.30 -9.95
CA GLY A 166 -2.99 23.93 -10.95
C GLY A 166 -2.85 23.37 -12.37
N GLN A 167 -2.08 22.29 -12.54
CA GLN A 167 -1.86 21.60 -13.83
C GLN A 167 -2.57 20.23 -13.88
N GLN A 168 -3.58 20.02 -13.03
CA GLN A 168 -4.31 18.77 -12.97
C GLN A 168 -5.01 18.43 -14.29
N ALA A 169 -5.33 17.14 -14.47
CA ALA A 169 -6.09 16.67 -15.62
C ALA A 169 -7.49 17.32 -15.68
N LEU A 170 -8.00 17.55 -16.90
CA LEU A 170 -9.27 18.25 -17.15
C LEU A 170 -10.50 17.53 -16.55
N ASP A 171 -10.37 16.26 -16.18
CA ASP A 171 -11.42 15.45 -15.54
C ASP A 171 -11.44 15.56 -14.01
N LEU A 172 -10.53 16.32 -13.41
CA LEU A 172 -10.44 16.54 -11.96
C LEU A 172 -10.93 17.95 -11.60
N PHE A 173 -11.84 18.02 -10.62
CA PHE A 173 -12.39 19.26 -10.10
C PHE A 173 -11.65 19.79 -8.86
N CYS A 174 -10.78 18.98 -8.25
CA CYS A 174 -10.00 19.29 -7.06
C CYS A 174 -10.87 19.68 -5.85
N ASP A 175 -12.01 18.98 -5.70
CA ASP A 175 -12.98 19.22 -4.63
C ASP A 175 -13.83 17.95 -4.39
N TRP A 176 -14.80 18.00 -3.49
CA TRP A 176 -15.70 16.89 -3.13
C TRP A 176 -16.42 16.23 -4.32
N ARG A 177 -16.58 16.94 -5.43
CA ARG A 177 -17.16 16.40 -6.68
C ARG A 177 -16.39 15.19 -7.22
N ASP A 178 -15.08 15.12 -6.95
CA ASP A 178 -14.23 14.03 -7.42
C ASP A 178 -14.48 12.71 -6.65
N LEU A 179 -15.17 12.73 -5.50
CA LEU A 179 -15.64 11.51 -4.85
C LEU A 179 -16.66 10.75 -5.72
N GLY A 180 -17.37 11.47 -6.60
CA GLY A 180 -18.30 10.91 -7.57
C GLY A 180 -17.62 10.43 -8.87
N ASN A 181 -16.29 10.51 -8.97
CA ASN A 181 -15.55 10.13 -10.16
C ASN A 181 -15.89 8.68 -10.56
N PRO A 182 -16.16 8.40 -11.85
CA PRO A 182 -16.38 7.05 -12.35
C PRO A 182 -15.32 6.01 -11.94
N ARG A 183 -14.09 6.45 -11.70
CA ARG A 183 -12.94 5.61 -11.31
C ARG A 183 -12.74 5.52 -9.80
N GLY A 184 -13.47 6.32 -9.02
CA GLY A 184 -13.33 6.42 -7.56
C GLY A 184 -14.14 5.40 -6.79
N MET A 185 -13.78 5.22 -5.52
CA MET A 185 -14.50 4.31 -4.63
C MET A 185 -15.91 4.80 -4.27
N GLY A 186 -16.17 6.12 -4.27
CA GLY A 186 -17.50 6.64 -3.92
C GLY A 186 -18.60 6.10 -4.84
N ARG A 187 -18.37 6.11 -6.15
CA ARG A 187 -19.30 5.53 -7.12
C ARG A 187 -19.39 4.00 -7.01
N ALA A 188 -18.26 3.33 -6.78
CA ALA A 188 -18.23 1.87 -6.58
C ALA A 188 -19.05 1.43 -5.35
N PHE A 189 -18.96 2.20 -4.27
CA PHE A 189 -19.75 1.99 -3.05
C PHE A 189 -21.25 2.14 -3.31
N LEU A 190 -21.67 3.21 -4.00
CA LEU A 190 -23.07 3.41 -4.37
C LEU A 190 -23.60 2.29 -5.28
N ASN A 191 -22.85 1.89 -6.31
CA ASN A 191 -23.21 0.76 -7.16
C ASN A 191 -23.40 -0.52 -6.35
N SER A 192 -22.52 -0.74 -5.36
CA SER A 192 -22.59 -1.91 -4.48
C SER A 192 -23.86 -1.88 -3.63
N LEU A 193 -24.26 -0.73 -3.08
CA LEU A 193 -25.52 -0.59 -2.35
C LEU A 193 -26.74 -0.82 -3.25
N ILE A 194 -26.73 -0.25 -4.45
CA ILE A 194 -27.81 -0.41 -5.44
C ILE A 194 -28.02 -1.89 -5.80
N VAL A 195 -26.96 -2.70 -5.81
CA VAL A 195 -27.05 -4.15 -6.09
C VAL A 195 -27.35 -4.95 -4.81
N ALA A 196 -26.73 -4.62 -3.69
CA ALA A 196 -26.85 -5.39 -2.44
C ALA A 196 -28.23 -5.25 -1.78
N ILE A 197 -28.84 -4.07 -1.82
CA ILE A 197 -30.14 -3.83 -1.17
C ILE A 197 -31.26 -4.64 -1.83
N PRO A 198 -31.46 -4.62 -3.15
CA PRO A 198 -32.49 -5.45 -3.79
C PRO A 198 -32.18 -6.94 -3.71
N SER A 199 -30.90 -7.33 -3.85
CA SER A 199 -30.49 -8.74 -3.80
C SER A 199 -30.57 -9.37 -2.41
N THR A 200 -30.75 -8.57 -1.37
CA THR A 200 -31.06 -9.06 -0.01
C THR A 200 -32.56 -9.03 0.26
N ILE A 201 -33.23 -7.91 -0.02
CA ILE A 201 -34.66 -7.73 0.29
C ILE A 201 -35.54 -8.69 -0.52
N LEU A 202 -35.36 -8.75 -1.84
CA LEU A 202 -36.25 -9.54 -2.70
C LEU A 202 -36.16 -11.04 -2.39
N PRO A 203 -34.97 -11.66 -2.31
CA PRO A 203 -34.89 -13.08 -1.99
C PRO A 203 -35.41 -13.42 -0.60
N ILE A 204 -35.14 -12.58 0.42
CA ILE A 204 -35.67 -12.80 1.77
C ILE A 204 -37.20 -12.75 1.76
N LEU A 205 -37.79 -11.78 1.06
CA LEU A 205 -39.24 -11.65 0.96
C LEU A 205 -39.87 -12.90 0.32
N PHE A 206 -39.35 -13.37 -0.81
CA PHE A 206 -39.84 -14.59 -1.46
C PHE A 206 -39.59 -15.85 -0.62
N ALA A 207 -38.42 -15.95 0.02
CA ALA A 207 -38.07 -17.06 0.89
C ALA A 207 -38.99 -17.13 2.13
N ALA A 208 -39.37 -15.99 2.70
CA ALA A 208 -40.27 -15.92 3.83
C ALA A 208 -41.67 -16.44 3.47
N PHE A 209 -42.22 -16.04 2.32
CA PHE A 209 -43.50 -16.57 1.84
C PHE A 209 -43.44 -18.07 1.56
N ALA A 210 -42.38 -18.54 0.90
CA ALA A 210 -42.17 -19.96 0.64
C ALA A 210 -42.06 -20.75 1.95
N ALA A 211 -41.30 -20.25 2.92
CA ALA A 211 -41.14 -20.88 4.24
C ALA A 211 -42.49 -21.03 4.97
N TYR A 212 -43.34 -20.00 4.93
CA TYR A 212 -44.70 -20.09 5.49
C TYR A 212 -45.54 -21.18 4.80
N ALA A 213 -45.51 -21.25 3.47
CA ALA A 213 -46.22 -22.28 2.71
C ALA A 213 -45.74 -23.69 3.04
N PHE A 214 -44.43 -23.92 3.10
CA PHE A 214 -43.87 -25.24 3.43
C PHE A 214 -44.12 -25.66 4.88
N SER A 215 -44.19 -24.72 5.83
CA SER A 215 -44.39 -25.02 7.25
C SER A 215 -45.85 -25.23 7.63
N TRP A 216 -46.80 -24.47 7.05
CA TRP A 216 -48.19 -24.47 7.50
C TRP A 216 -49.22 -24.99 6.50
N MET A 217 -48.93 -25.00 5.19
CA MET A 217 -49.91 -25.44 4.18
C MET A 217 -49.73 -26.92 3.81
N HIS A 218 -50.84 -27.62 3.60
CA HIS A 218 -50.87 -29.00 3.14
C HIS A 218 -51.19 -29.05 1.64
N PHE A 219 -50.22 -29.44 0.82
CA PHE A 219 -50.40 -29.59 -0.63
C PHE A 219 -49.65 -30.83 -1.13
N PRO A 220 -50.12 -31.47 -2.21
CA PRO A 220 -49.48 -32.65 -2.78
C PRO A 220 -48.07 -32.29 -3.32
N GLY A 221 -47.07 -33.13 -3.04
CA GLY A 221 -45.70 -32.93 -3.52
C GLY A 221 -44.77 -32.09 -2.62
N ARG A 222 -45.26 -31.58 -1.48
CA ARG A 222 -44.51 -30.73 -0.53
C ARG A 222 -43.13 -31.29 -0.16
N GLN A 223 -43.05 -32.58 0.15
CA GLN A 223 -41.80 -33.24 0.57
C GLN A 223 -40.76 -33.30 -0.56
N TRP A 224 -41.19 -33.54 -1.79
CA TRP A 224 -40.31 -33.56 -2.96
C TRP A 224 -39.73 -32.18 -3.27
N MET A 225 -40.57 -31.14 -3.25
CA MET A 225 -40.11 -29.76 -3.44
C MET A 225 -39.16 -29.31 -2.34
N PHE A 226 -39.43 -29.70 -1.08
CA PHE A 226 -38.54 -29.39 0.04
C PHE A 226 -37.17 -30.08 -0.12
N ALA A 227 -37.16 -31.37 -0.48
CA ALA A 227 -35.92 -32.10 -0.72
C ALA A 227 -35.10 -31.50 -1.88
N LEU A 228 -35.76 -31.08 -2.97
CA LEU A 228 -35.10 -30.40 -4.09
C LEU A 228 -34.47 -29.07 -3.67
N LEU A 229 -35.20 -28.25 -2.91
CA LEU A 229 -34.71 -26.96 -2.40
C LEU A 229 -33.45 -27.14 -1.55
N VAL A 230 -33.47 -28.08 -0.60
CA VAL A 230 -32.31 -28.40 0.24
C VAL A 230 -31.16 -28.95 -0.61
N GLY A 231 -31.46 -29.82 -1.59
CA GLY A 231 -30.46 -30.36 -2.50
C GLY A 231 -29.74 -29.27 -3.31
N LEU A 232 -30.46 -28.22 -3.74
CA LEU A 232 -29.88 -27.08 -4.45
C LEU A 232 -28.91 -26.25 -3.59
N GLN A 233 -29.07 -26.24 -2.25
CA GLN A 233 -28.14 -25.53 -1.36
C GLN A 233 -26.76 -26.18 -1.28
N VAL A 234 -26.63 -27.44 -1.68
CA VAL A 234 -25.35 -28.16 -1.74
C VAL A 234 -24.50 -27.66 -2.91
N VAL A 235 -25.11 -27.04 -3.92
CA VAL A 235 -24.38 -26.52 -5.08
C VAL A 235 -23.46 -25.37 -4.64
N PRO A 236 -22.14 -25.47 -4.87
CA PRO A 236 -21.21 -24.42 -4.48
C PRO A 236 -21.49 -23.13 -5.27
N LEU A 237 -21.58 -22.00 -4.57
CA LEU A 237 -21.78 -20.68 -5.18
C LEU A 237 -20.68 -20.33 -6.21
N GLN A 238 -19.49 -20.90 -6.08
CA GLN A 238 -18.41 -20.67 -7.05
C GLN A 238 -18.73 -21.26 -8.43
N MET A 239 -19.49 -22.35 -8.50
CA MET A 239 -19.87 -22.98 -9.78
C MET A 239 -20.87 -22.12 -10.56
N THR A 240 -21.69 -21.33 -9.87
CA THR A 240 -22.69 -20.46 -10.52
C THR A 240 -22.07 -19.20 -11.14
N LEU A 241 -20.82 -18.85 -10.79
CA LEU A 241 -20.12 -17.67 -11.32
C LEU A 241 -19.36 -17.93 -12.63
N ILE A 242 -19.09 -19.20 -12.97
CA ILE A 242 -18.32 -19.59 -14.17
C ILE A 242 -18.90 -19.03 -15.49
N PRO A 243 -20.22 -19.03 -15.72
CA PRO A 243 -20.79 -18.51 -16.96
C PRO A 243 -20.78 -16.98 -17.06
N ILE A 244 -20.66 -16.27 -15.94
CA ILE A 244 -20.70 -14.80 -15.88
C ILE A 244 -19.32 -14.19 -16.21
N SER A 245 -18.25 -14.96 -16.03
CA SER A 245 -16.86 -14.53 -16.26
C SER A 245 -16.33 -14.78 -17.68
N ARG A 246 -17.19 -15.19 -18.62
CA ARG A 246 -16.86 -15.37 -20.04
C ARG A 246 -17.65 -14.37 -20.88
#